data_AF-A0A0D6L7P8-F1
#
_entry.id   AF-A0A0D6L7P8-F1
#
_cell.length_a   1.000
_cell.length_b   1.000
_cell.length_c   1.000
_cell.angle_alpha   90.00
_cell.angle_beta   90.00
_cell.angle_gamma   90.00
#
_symmetry.space_group_name_H-M   'P 1'
#
loop_
_entity.id
_entity.type
_entity.pdbx_description
1 polymer ?
#
loop_
_entity_poly.entity_id
_entity_poly.type
_entity_poly.pdbx_seq_one_letter_code
_entity_poly.pdbx_strand_id
1 'polypeptide(L)'
;MELKWEFEQGQNNIKISNNSKVRFAIKVSVSPVTEFVDVGKSINIAVVRAKGPLKKDKIVLCSKQVPADEPDAAEAFKTGVPHVDVILMDRLVRV
;
A
#
# COMPACT_ATOMS: atom_id res chain seq x y z
N MET A 1 0.24 -10.87 -2.75
CA MET A 1 1.63 -10.41 -3.00
C MET A 1 2.44 -10.63 -1.72
N GLU A 2 3.71 -10.99 -1.82
CA GLU A 2 4.58 -11.28 -0.69
C GLU A 2 5.90 -10.52 -0.82
N LEU A 3 6.38 -9.92 0.27
CA LEU A 3 7.69 -9.28 0.34
C LEU A 3 8.62 -10.16 1.18
N LYS A 4 9.59 -10.79 0.52
CA LYS A 4 10.59 -11.61 1.21
C LYS A 4 11.84 -10.77 1.51
N TRP A 5 12.26 -10.77 2.77
CA TRP A 5 13.44 -10.03 3.22
C TRP A 5 14.59 -11.00 3.52
N GLU A 6 15.73 -10.79 2.87
CA GLU A 6 16.96 -11.57 3.11
C GLU A 6 17.88 -10.95 4.17
N PHE A 7 17.70 -9.66 4.47
CA PHE A 7 18.58 -8.88 5.35
C PHE A 7 17.79 -8.17 6.44
N GLU A 8 18.46 -7.83 7.55
CA GLU A 8 17.87 -7.15 8.72
C GLU A 8 17.37 -5.73 8.41
N GLN A 9 17.84 -5.15 7.30
CA GLN A 9 17.44 -3.84 6.79
C GLN A 9 17.31 -3.88 5.28
N GLY A 10 16.49 -3.00 4.72
CA GLY A 10 16.40 -2.85 3.27
C GLY A 10 15.21 -2.01 2.84
N GLN A 11 15.07 -1.84 1.53
CA GLN A 11 13.94 -1.15 0.93
C GLN A 11 13.35 -1.99 -0.19
N ASN A 12 12.02 -1.98 -0.29
CA ASN A 12 11.29 -2.56 -1.41
C ASN A 12 10.27 -1.54 -1.93
N ASN A 13 10.12 -1.44 -3.25
CA ASN A 13 9.21 -0.47 -3.85
C ASN A 13 7.99 -1.20 -4.43
N ILE A 14 6.81 -0.82 -3.93
CA ILE A 14 5.54 -1.32 -4.45
C ILE A 14 4.98 -0.27 -5.41
N LYS A 15 4.81 -0.64 -6.67
CA LYS A 15 4.12 0.21 -7.66
C LYS A 15 2.63 -0.10 -7.66
N ILE A 16 1.80 0.91 -7.43
CA ILE A 16 0.35 0.82 -7.56
C ILE A 16 -0.08 1.64 -8.77
N SER A 17 -0.74 0.99 -9.72
CA SER A 17 -1.18 1.60 -10.97
C SER A 17 -2.70 1.60 -11.07
N ASN A 18 -3.29 2.71 -11.48
CA ASN A 18 -4.72 2.78 -11.77
C ASN A 18 -5.00 2.45 -13.23
N ASN A 19 -5.34 1.19 -13.49
CA ASN A 19 -5.76 0.71 -14.80
C ASN A 19 -7.29 0.74 -14.98
N SER A 20 -8.03 1.32 -14.02
CA SER A 20 -9.49 1.43 -14.08
C SER A 20 -9.92 2.69 -14.84
N LYS A 21 -11.23 2.89 -14.97
CA LYS A 21 -11.81 4.10 -15.59
C LYS A 21 -12.14 5.21 -14.59
N VAL A 22 -11.88 5.00 -13.30
CA VAL A 22 -12.27 5.90 -12.21
C VAL A 22 -11.06 6.16 -11.32
N ARG A 23 -10.93 7.39 -10.80
CA ARG A 23 -9.93 7.71 -9.77
C ARG A 23 -10.20 6.88 -8.50
N PHE A 24 -9.15 6.52 -7.78
CA PHE A 24 -9.31 5.92 -6.46
C PHE A 24 -8.44 6.61 -5.41
N ALA A 25 -8.91 6.62 -4.18
CA ALA A 25 -8.09 6.91 -3.01
C ALA A 25 -7.43 5.62 -2.52
N ILE A 26 -6.20 5.71 -2.03
CA ILE A 26 -5.46 4.60 -1.43
C ILE A 26 -4.92 5.00 -0.07
N LYS A 27 -5.02 4.10 0.91
CA LYS A 27 -4.52 4.24 2.27
C LYS A 27 -3.60 3.07 2.60
N VAL A 28 -2.42 3.36 3.15
CA VAL A 28 -1.43 2.35 3.52
C VAL A 28 -1.22 2.33 5.03
N SER A 29 -1.06 1.14 5.63
CA SER A 29 -0.96 1.00 7.09
C SER A 29 0.43 1.29 7.68
N VAL A 30 1.50 1.21 6.88
CA VAL A 30 2.91 1.29 7.37
C VAL A 30 3.38 2.74 7.60
N SER A 31 2.70 3.67 6.97
CA SER A 31 2.75 5.12 7.17
C SER A 31 1.38 5.61 6.72
N PRO A 32 0.64 6.45 7.47
CA PRO A 32 -0.69 6.91 7.10
C PRO A 32 -0.63 7.86 5.90
N VAL A 33 -0.18 7.32 4.76
CA VAL A 33 -0.22 7.95 3.46
C VAL A 33 -1.58 7.63 2.91
N THR A 34 -2.37 8.68 2.73
CA THR A 34 -3.61 8.62 1.98
C THR A 34 -3.46 9.51 0.78
N GLU A 35 -3.66 8.95 -0.41
CA GLU A 35 -3.40 9.68 -1.66
C GLU A 35 -4.41 9.26 -2.74
N PHE A 36 -4.58 10.13 -3.74
CA PHE A 36 -5.35 9.81 -4.94
C PHE A 36 -4.45 9.20 -6.02
N VAL A 37 -5.00 8.24 -6.76
CA VAL A 37 -4.38 7.69 -7.96
C VAL A 37 -5.32 7.92 -9.14
N ASP A 38 -4.99 8.93 -9.96
CA ASP A 38 -5.75 9.25 -11.17
C ASP A 38 -5.66 8.13 -12.21
N VAL A 39 -6.63 8.12 -13.14
CA VAL A 39 -6.71 7.15 -14.23
C VAL A 39 -5.42 7.16 -15.06
N GLY A 40 -4.84 5.98 -15.27
CA GLY A 40 -3.58 5.82 -16.01
C GLY A 40 -2.32 6.28 -15.27
N LYS A 41 -2.44 6.76 -14.03
CA LYS A 41 -1.29 7.13 -13.19
C LYS A 41 -0.86 5.97 -12.30
N SER A 42 0.33 6.12 -11.72
CA SER A 42 0.88 5.18 -10.76
C SER A 42 1.57 5.92 -9.64
N ILE A 43 1.52 5.35 -8.45
CA ILE A 43 2.31 5.77 -7.29
C ILE A 43 3.32 4.68 -6.93
N ASN A 44 4.47 5.10 -6.41
CA ASN A 44 5.50 4.20 -5.91
C ASN A 44 5.59 4.35 -4.39
N ILE A 45 5.37 3.26 -3.67
CA ILE A 45 5.44 3.22 -2.22
C ILE A 45 6.74 2.53 -1.82
N ALA A 46 7.65 3.30 -1.22
CA ALA A 46 8.87 2.77 -0.64
C ALA A 46 8.58 2.18 0.74
N VAL A 47 8.74 0.87 0.86
CA VAL A 47 8.67 0.14 2.11
C VAL A 47 10.08 -0.01 2.65
N VAL A 48 10.38 0.70 3.73
CA VAL A 48 11.71 0.69 4.37
C VAL A 48 11.66 -0.16 5.63
N ARG A 49 12.49 -1.20 5.68
CA ARG A 49 12.74 -1.98 6.88
C ARG A 49 13.98 -1.43 7.58
N ALA A 50 13.77 -0.83 8.75
CA ALA A 50 14.86 -0.46 9.64
C ALA A 50 15.50 -1.72 10.25
N LYS A 51 16.77 -1.62 10.65
CA LYS A 51 17.50 -2.70 11.30
C LYS A 51 16.74 -3.18 12.54
N GLY A 52 16.41 -4.47 12.59
CA GLY A 52 15.67 -5.06 13.68
C GLY A 52 15.39 -6.55 13.48
N PRO A 53 14.72 -7.20 14.45
CA PRO A 53 14.45 -8.62 14.39
C PRO A 53 13.60 -9.00 13.17
N LEU A 54 13.92 -10.16 12.58
CA LEU A 54 13.12 -10.76 11.52
C LEU A 54 11.81 -11.34 12.08
N LYS A 55 10.78 -10.50 12.15
CA LYS A 55 9.41 -10.90 12.48
C LYS A 55 8.52 -10.95 11.24
N LYS A 56 7.45 -11.75 11.33
CA LYS A 56 6.36 -11.74 10.35
C LYS A 56 5.54 -10.47 10.55
N ASP A 57 5.34 -9.73 9.46
CA ASP A 57 4.53 -8.51 9.43
C ASP A 57 3.59 -8.53 8.21
N LYS A 58 2.69 -7.55 8.14
CA LYS A 58 1.85 -7.35 6.96
C LYS A 58 1.68 -5.87 6.66
N ILE A 59 1.62 -5.54 5.38
CA ILE A 59 1.13 -4.24 4.90
C ILE A 59 -0.31 -4.42 4.48
N VAL A 60 -1.17 -3.51 4.94
CA VAL A 60 -2.55 -3.41 4.47
C VAL A 60 -2.66 -2.21 3.54
N LEU A 61 -3.13 -2.47 2.33
CA LEU A 61 -3.48 -1.46 1.33
C LEU A 61 -5.00 -1.43 1.25
N CYS A 62 -5.59 -0.28 1.56
CA CYS A 62 -7.01 -0.05 1.36
C CYS A 62 -7.19 0.86 0.16
N SER A 63 -8.03 0.49 -0.80
CA SER A 63 -8.37 1.33 -1.94
C SER A 63 -9.88 1.53 -2.05
N LYS A 64 -10.30 2.70 -2.54
CA LYS A 64 -11.70 3.00 -2.75
C LYS A 64 -11.84 3.92 -3.95
N GLN A 65 -12.74 3.57 -4.88
CA GLN A 65 -13.07 4.46 -5.99
C GLN A 65 -13.72 5.73 -5.45
N VAL A 66 -13.31 6.87 -6.01
CA VAL A 66 -13.79 8.20 -5.62
C VAL A 66 -14.12 9.01 -6.88
N PRO A 67 -15.12 9.89 -6.81
CA PRO A 67 -15.40 10.79 -7.92
C PRO A 67 -14.25 11.81 -8.07
N ALA A 68 -14.16 12.47 -9.23
CA ALA A 68 -13.06 13.37 -9.57
C ALA A 68 -13.08 14.70 -8.78
N ASP A 69 -14.24 15.04 -8.22
CA ASP A 69 -14.49 16.22 -7.40
C ASP A 69 -14.26 16.00 -5.90
N GLU A 70 -13.98 14.76 -5.46
CA GLU A 70 -13.62 14.47 -4.07
C GLU A 70 -12.36 15.28 -3.67
N PRO A 71 -12.44 16.17 -2.66
CA PRO A 71 -11.34 17.04 -2.29
C PRO A 71 -10.32 16.36 -1.36
N ASP A 72 -10.72 15.31 -0.62
CA ASP A 72 -9.88 14.68 0.39
C ASP A 72 -9.90 13.14 0.31
N ALA A 73 -8.73 12.56 0.08
CA ALA A 73 -8.56 11.13 -0.02
C ALA A 73 -8.82 10.41 1.32
N ALA A 74 -8.61 11.08 2.46
CA ALA A 74 -8.85 10.53 3.78
C ALA A 74 -10.35 10.42 4.10
N GLU A 75 -11.15 11.41 3.68
CA GLU A 75 -12.62 11.40 3.87
C GLU A 75 -13.26 10.21 3.17
N ALA A 76 -12.73 9.81 2.01
CA ALA A 76 -13.20 8.65 1.27
C ALA A 76 -13.24 7.36 2.13
N PHE A 77 -12.34 7.20 3.10
CA PHE A 77 -12.26 6.00 3.95
C PHE A 77 -13.13 6.06 5.22
N LYS A 78 -13.84 7.16 5.49
CA LYS A 78 -14.76 7.25 6.65
C LYS A 78 -16.11 6.60 6.39
N THR A 79 -16.46 6.35 5.13
CA THR A 79 -17.75 5.80 4.71
C THR A 79 -17.56 4.59 3.80
N GLY A 80 -18.54 3.69 3.75
CA GLY A 80 -18.52 2.52 2.87
C GLY A 80 -17.43 1.49 3.23
N VAL A 81 -17.34 0.44 2.40
CA VAL A 81 -16.36 -0.64 2.58
C VAL A 81 -15.25 -0.47 1.53
N PRO A 82 -13.99 -0.21 1.94
CA PRO A 82 -12.88 -0.16 1.00
C PRO A 82 -12.51 -1.57 0.51
N HIS A 83 -11.90 -1.65 -0.67
CA HIS A 83 -11.19 -2.85 -1.10
C HIS A 83 -9.90 -2.98 -0.28
N VAL A 84 -9.58 -4.19 0.18
CA VAL A 84 -8.43 -4.43 1.06
C VAL A 84 -7.51 -5.48 0.46
N ASP A 85 -6.28 -5.07 0.19
CA ASP A 85 -5.19 -5.95 -0.23
C ASP A 85 -4.17 -6.08 0.91
N VAL A 86 -3.75 -7.32 1.17
CA VAL A 86 -2.75 -7.63 2.21
C VAL A 86 -1.48 -8.14 1.56
N ILE A 87 -0.37 -7.49 1.86
CA ILE A 87 0.97 -7.91 1.47
C ILE A 87 1.65 -8.49 2.70
N LEU A 88 1.92 -9.79 2.66
CA LEU A 88 2.60 -10.48 3.74
C LEU A 88 4.11 -10.22 3.66
N MET A 89 4.72 -9.95 4.80
CA MET A 89 6.16 -9.88 4.98
C MET A 89 6.61 -11.10 5.75
N ASP A 90 6.97 -12.16 5.03
CA ASP A 90 7.52 -13.36 5.65
C ASP A 90 9.04 -13.32 5.72
N ARG A 91 9.59 -14.07 6.67
CA ARG A 91 11.01 -14.29 6.83
C ARG A 91 11.46 -15.27 5.75
N LEU A 92 12.41 -14.87 4.91
CA LEU A 92 13.12 -15.84 4.08
C LEU A 92 14.09 -16.60 4.99
N VAL A 93 13.67 -17.78 5.47
CA VAL A 93 14.58 -18.73 6.11
C VAL A 93 15.34 -19.41 4.98
N ARG A 94 16.62 -19.09 4.79
CA ARG A 94 17.50 -19.93 3.96
C ARG A 94 17.57 -21.29 4.66
N VAL A 95 17.03 -22.32 4.00
CA VAL A 95 17.21 -23.74 4.36
C VAL A 95 18.55 -24.19 3.81
#